data_AF-A0A0S4QJJ2-F1
#
_entry.id   AF-A0A0S4QJJ2-F1
#
_cell.length_a   1.000
_cell.length_b   1.000
_cell.length_c   1.000
_cell.angle_alpha   90.00
_cell.angle_beta   90.00
_cell.angle_gamma   90.00
#
_symmetry.space_group_name_H-M   'P 1'
#
loop_
_entity.id
_entity.type
_entity.pdbx_description
1 polymer ?
#
loop_
_entity_poly.entity_id
_entity_poly.type
_entity_poly.pdbx_seq_one_letter_code
_entity_poly.pdbx_strand_id
1 'polypeptide(L)'
;MRRNRFWTAQALIAPRPVGDPGARVREITLGRPPVMKEFYCGAIIHDCETRLVAPSEDEIIASVDTHARVDHGMTDVPLQLTELVRRGIRDVEPTALNAHND
;
A
#
# COMPACT_ATOMS: atom_id res chain seq x y z
N MET A 1 20.38 10.00 43.32
CA MET A 1 19.25 10.95 43.26
C MET A 1 19.76 12.39 43.09
N ARG A 2 19.90 12.90 41.87
CA ARG A 2 20.08 14.33 41.60
C ARG A 2 18.94 14.78 40.70
N ARG A 3 18.09 15.65 41.24
CA ARG A 3 16.88 16.16 40.60
C ARG A 3 17.30 17.36 39.75
N ASN A 4 17.22 17.25 38.42
CA ASN A 4 17.49 18.36 37.52
C ASN A 4 16.44 19.46 37.73
N ARG A 5 16.85 20.55 38.41
CA ARG A 5 16.05 21.74 38.74
C ARG A 5 16.25 22.82 37.68
N PHE A 6 15.88 22.54 36.44
CA PHE A 6 15.90 23.54 35.36
C PHE A 6 14.54 23.60 34.68
N TRP A 7 13.52 23.92 35.48
CA TRP A 7 12.25 24.41 34.96
C TRP A 7 11.92 25.71 35.71
N THR A 8 12.78 26.71 35.52
CA THR A 8 12.45 28.09 35.84
C THR A 8 11.58 28.63 34.71
N ALA A 9 10.40 29.11 35.06
CA ALA A 9 9.34 29.63 34.19
C ALA A 9 9.73 30.88 33.35
N GLN A 10 11.02 31.17 33.17
CA GLN A 10 11.51 32.32 32.41
C GLN A 10 11.50 32.07 30.88
N ALA A 11 11.40 30.82 30.43
CA ALA A 11 11.37 30.51 28.99
C ALA A 11 10.03 30.88 28.30
N LEU A 12 8.99 31.24 29.05
CA LEU A 12 7.68 31.61 28.50
C LEU A 12 7.58 33.11 28.11
N ILE A 13 8.59 33.92 28.39
CA ILE A 13 8.60 35.39 28.17
C ILE A 13 9.65 35.80 27.11
N ALA A 14 10.28 34.84 26.42
CA ALA A 14 11.05 35.20 25.23
C ALA A 14 10.07 35.57 24.10
N PRO A 15 10.20 36.75 23.45
CA PRO A 15 9.46 37.00 22.22
C PRO A 15 9.78 35.88 21.25
N ARG A 16 8.74 35.28 20.67
CA ARG A 16 8.90 34.34 19.55
C ARG A 16 9.82 35.02 18.53
N PRO A 17 10.91 34.39 18.05
CA PRO A 17 11.62 34.96 16.91
C PRO A 17 10.57 35.19 15.83
N VAL A 18 10.38 36.45 15.45
CA VAL A 18 9.52 36.83 14.33
C VAL A 18 9.94 35.93 13.19
N GLY A 19 9.03 35.03 12.80
CA GLY A 19 9.33 33.96 11.86
C GLY A 19 10.03 34.56 10.64
N ASP A 20 11.14 33.96 10.25
CA ASP A 20 11.82 34.31 9.01
C ASP A 20 10.76 34.32 7.89
N PRO A 21 10.46 35.46 7.25
CA PRO A 21 9.46 35.53 6.18
C PRO A 21 9.86 34.70 4.95
N GLY A 22 11.08 34.16 4.92
CA GLY A 22 11.61 33.23 3.94
C GLY A 22 11.35 31.75 4.23
N ALA A 23 10.93 31.37 5.44
CA ALA A 23 10.61 29.97 5.78
C ALA A 23 9.21 29.57 5.28
N ARG A 24 8.93 29.82 4.00
CA ARG A 24 7.80 29.20 3.32
C ARG A 24 8.14 27.74 3.11
N VAL A 25 7.51 26.86 3.88
CA VAL A 25 7.48 25.43 3.59
C VAL A 25 7.03 25.29 2.13
N ARG A 26 7.97 24.94 1.25
CA ARG A 26 7.68 24.71 -0.16
C ARG A 26 7.03 23.33 -0.21
N GLU A 27 5.71 23.32 -0.26
CA GLU A 27 4.82 22.20 -0.58
C GLU A 27 5.21 20.82 0.00
N ILE A 28 4.46 20.37 1.01
CA ILE A 28 4.54 18.98 1.47
C ILE A 28 3.66 18.14 0.53
N THR A 29 4.24 17.56 -0.52
CA THR A 29 3.56 16.53 -1.31
C THR A 29 3.45 15.26 -0.47
N LEU A 30 2.38 15.15 0.30
CA LEU A 30 2.00 13.91 0.97
C LEU A 30 1.45 12.96 -0.10
N GLY A 31 2.35 12.23 -0.77
CA GLY A 31 1.97 11.16 -1.68
C GLY A 31 1.28 10.04 -0.91
N ARG A 32 0.05 9.69 -1.28
CA ARG A 32 -0.59 8.46 -0.81
C ARG A 32 0.31 7.28 -1.24
N PRO A 33 0.65 6.34 -0.34
CA PRO A 33 1.39 5.15 -0.75
C PRO A 33 0.61 4.44 -1.86
N PRO A 34 1.32 3.90 -2.88
CA PRO A 34 0.64 3.23 -3.99
C PRO A 34 -0.13 2.02 -3.45
N VAL A 35 -1.45 2.02 -3.64
CA VAL A 35 -2.28 0.84 -3.31
C VAL A 35 -1.95 -0.27 -4.29
N MET A 36 -1.57 -1.43 -3.78
CA MET A 36 -1.38 -2.63 -4.58
C MET A 36 -2.73 -3.32 -4.76
N LYS A 37 -2.85 -4.16 -5.78
CA LYS A 37 -4.00 -5.03 -6.03
C LYS A 37 -3.63 -6.46 -5.68
N GLU A 38 -4.56 -7.20 -5.11
CA GLU A 38 -4.45 -8.63 -4.84
C GLU A 38 -5.65 -9.38 -5.39
N PHE A 39 -5.41 -10.57 -5.93
CA PHE A 39 -6.43 -11.57 -6.26
C PHE A 39 -6.04 -12.96 -5.75
N TYR A 40 -7.03 -13.72 -5.27
CA TYR A 40 -6.87 -15.10 -4.80
C TYR A 40 -7.59 -16.07 -5.73
N CYS A 41 -6.84 -16.92 -6.44
CA CYS A 41 -7.40 -17.86 -7.42
C CYS A 41 -8.37 -18.87 -6.78
N GLY A 42 -8.13 -19.22 -5.51
CA GLY A 42 -8.99 -20.12 -4.73
C GLY A 42 -10.43 -19.64 -4.54
N ALA A 43 -10.70 -18.35 -4.77
CA ALA A 43 -12.06 -17.83 -4.82
C ALA A 43 -12.87 -18.36 -6.02
N ILE A 44 -12.20 -18.90 -7.04
CA ILE A 44 -12.81 -19.48 -8.26
C ILE A 44 -12.53 -20.98 -8.34
N ILE A 45 -11.27 -21.38 -8.20
CA ILE A 45 -10.84 -22.78 -8.30
C ILE A 45 -10.44 -23.26 -6.91
N HIS A 46 -11.33 -24.01 -6.26
CA HIS A 46 -11.20 -24.42 -4.85
C HIS A 46 -9.88 -25.15 -4.49
N ASP A 47 -9.19 -25.75 -5.47
CA ASP A 47 -7.92 -26.46 -5.28
C ASP A 47 -6.68 -25.59 -5.63
N CYS A 48 -6.87 -24.29 -5.89
CA CYS A 48 -5.78 -23.38 -6.22
C CYS A 48 -5.55 -22.35 -5.12
N GLU A 49 -4.38 -22.39 -4.47
CA GLU A 49 -4.05 -21.46 -3.39
C GLU A 49 -3.26 -20.22 -3.84
N THR A 50 -3.06 -20.06 -5.14
CA THR A 50 -2.25 -18.96 -5.70
C THR A 50 -2.86 -17.59 -5.39
N ARG A 51 -2.01 -16.70 -4.84
CA ARG A 51 -2.29 -15.27 -4.67
C ARG A 51 -1.44 -14.47 -5.63
N LEU A 52 -2.08 -13.57 -6.36
CA LEU A 52 -1.45 -12.67 -7.32
C LEU A 52 -1.50 -11.26 -6.74
N VAL A 53 -0.37 -10.57 -6.76
CA VAL A 53 -0.26 -9.18 -6.29
C VAL A 53 0.40 -8.36 -7.38
N ALA A 54 -0.19 -7.23 -7.75
CA ALA A 54 0.34 -6.34 -8.77
C ALA A 54 -0.03 -4.87 -8.50
N PRO A 55 0.67 -3.89 -9.08
CA PRO A 55 0.38 -2.46 -8.92
C PRO A 55 -0.99 -2.03 -9.47
N SER A 56 -1.55 -2.78 -10.41
CA SER A 56 -2.78 -2.42 -11.12
C SER A 56 -3.68 -3.64 -11.37
N GLU A 57 -4.95 -3.37 -11.63
CA GLU A 57 -5.93 -4.41 -11.93
C GLU A 57 -5.63 -5.10 -13.26
N ASP A 58 -5.17 -4.37 -14.28
CA ASP A 58 -4.83 -4.95 -15.58
C ASP A 58 -3.61 -5.90 -15.47
N GLU A 59 -2.64 -5.58 -14.62
CA GLU A 59 -1.51 -6.47 -14.34
C GLU A 59 -1.93 -7.73 -13.57
N ILE A 60 -2.91 -7.63 -12.67
CA ILE A 60 -3.52 -8.83 -12.06
C ILE A 60 -4.15 -9.70 -13.15
N ILE A 61 -4.90 -9.12 -14.08
CA ILE A 61 -5.58 -9.90 -15.13
C ILE A 61 -4.58 -10.58 -16.06
N ALA A 62 -3.51 -9.89 -16.45
CA ALA A 62 -2.43 -10.49 -17.23
C ALA A 62 -1.74 -11.65 -16.47
N SER A 63 -1.58 -11.50 -15.16
CA SER A 63 -1.03 -12.55 -14.29
C SER A 63 -1.97 -13.74 -14.16
N VAL A 64 -3.29 -13.49 -14.05
CA VAL A 64 -4.34 -14.53 -14.02
C VAL A 64 -4.39 -15.29 -15.33
N ASP A 65 -4.32 -14.62 -16.49
CA ASP A 65 -4.27 -15.28 -17.81
C ASP A 65 -3.09 -16.24 -17.90
N THR A 66 -1.90 -15.76 -17.51
CA THR A 66 -0.68 -16.57 -17.50
C THR A 66 -0.84 -17.78 -16.56
N HIS A 67 -1.33 -17.55 -15.34
CA HIS A 67 -1.57 -18.60 -14.34
C HIS A 67 -2.59 -19.64 -14.83
N ALA A 68 -3.73 -19.20 -15.39
CA ALA A 68 -4.76 -20.09 -15.92
C ALA A 68 -4.24 -20.99 -17.05
N ARG A 69 -3.37 -20.45 -17.91
CA ARG A 69 -2.74 -21.21 -18.99
C ARG A 69 -1.73 -22.23 -18.50
N VAL A 70 -0.85 -21.82 -17.59
CA VAL A 70 0.27 -22.66 -17.12
C VAL A 70 -0.21 -23.74 -16.16
N ASP A 71 -1.04 -23.39 -15.19
CA ASP A 71 -1.39 -24.27 -14.06
C ASP A 71 -2.72 -25.01 -14.27
N HIS A 72 -3.63 -24.44 -15.08
CA HIS A 72 -4.94 -25.04 -15.35
C HIS A 72 -5.14 -25.47 -16.81
N GLY A 73 -4.14 -25.28 -17.68
CA GLY A 73 -4.21 -25.66 -19.10
C GLY A 73 -5.29 -24.91 -19.88
N MET A 74 -5.76 -23.78 -19.37
CA MET A 74 -6.85 -23.01 -19.96
C MET A 74 -6.33 -22.26 -21.18
N THR A 75 -6.79 -22.61 -22.38
CA THR A 75 -6.27 -22.00 -23.62
C THR A 75 -6.95 -20.67 -23.94
N ASP A 76 -8.15 -20.45 -23.41
CA ASP A 76 -8.93 -19.23 -23.54
C ASP A 76 -9.62 -18.92 -22.21
N VAL A 77 -9.56 -17.66 -21.78
CA VAL A 77 -10.19 -17.18 -20.55
C VAL A 77 -11.46 -16.43 -20.94
N PRO A 78 -12.66 -17.01 -20.74
CA PRO A 78 -13.89 -16.37 -21.18
C PRO A 78 -14.13 -15.05 -20.45
N LEU A 79 -14.72 -14.06 -21.13
CA LEU A 79 -14.94 -12.71 -20.59
C LEU A 79 -15.67 -12.71 -19.24
N GLN A 80 -16.65 -13.61 -19.06
CA GLN A 80 -17.37 -13.75 -17.79
C GLN A 80 -16.43 -14.12 -16.63
N LEU A 81 -15.41 -14.94 -16.89
CA LEU A 81 -14.41 -15.31 -15.90
C LEU A 81 -13.51 -14.11 -15.57
N THR A 82 -13.12 -13.32 -16.57
CA THR A 82 -12.40 -12.06 -16.35
C THR A 82 -13.19 -11.10 -15.46
N GLU A 83 -14.50 -10.99 -15.67
CA GLU A 83 -15.37 -10.15 -14.82
C GLU A 83 -15.48 -10.67 -13.38
N LEU A 84 -15.49 -12.00 -13.18
CA LEU A 84 -15.43 -12.60 -11.85
C LEU A 84 -14.10 -12.30 -11.16
N VAL A 85 -12.99 -12.37 -11.89
CA VAL A 85 -11.66 -12.01 -11.41
C VAL A 85 -11.65 -10.54 -10.99
N ARG A 86 -12.12 -9.62 -11.85
CA ARG A 86 -12.20 -8.18 -11.56
C ARG A 86 -12.95 -7.90 -10.24
N ARG A 87 -14.09 -8.58 -10.03
CA ARG A 87 -14.88 -8.46 -8.80
C ARG A 87 -14.17 -9.00 -7.56
N GLY A 88 -13.26 -9.95 -7.73
CA GLY A 88 -12.47 -10.54 -6.65
C GLY A 88 -11.19 -9.76 -6.30
N ILE A 89 -10.82 -8.75 -7.09
CA ILE A 89 -9.64 -7.94 -6.85
C ILE A 89 -9.87 -7.01 -5.66
N ARG A 90 -8.87 -6.94 -4.77
CA ARG A 90 -8.91 -6.08 -3.58
C ARG A 90 -7.68 -5.20 -3.51
N ASP A 91 -7.84 -4.03 -2.90
CA ASP A 91 -6.71 -3.19 -2.55
C ASP A 91 -5.95 -3.80 -1.36
N VAL A 92 -4.63 -3.83 -1.45
CA VAL A 92 -3.74 -4.22 -0.36
C VAL A 92 -2.66 -3.17 -0.18
N GLU A 93 -2.25 -2.97 1.07
CA GLU A 93 -1.13 -2.11 1.37
C GLU A 93 0.16 -2.72 0.79
N PRO A 94 1.03 -1.92 0.16
CA PRO A 94 2.31 -2.41 -0.34
C PRO A 94 3.13 -2.98 0.82
N THR A 95 3.61 -4.21 0.66
CA THR A 95 4.39 -4.98 1.65
C THR A 95 5.54 -4.20 2.32
N ALA A 96 6.04 -3.13 1.69
CA ALA A 96 7.09 -2.26 2.22
C ALA A 96 6.77 -1.61 3.59
N LEU A 97 5.51 -1.55 4.04
CA LEU A 97 5.13 -1.01 5.36
C LEU A 97 5.06 -2.07 6.49
N ASN A 98 5.07 -3.37 6.17
CA ASN A 98 4.96 -4.44 7.17
C ASN A 98 6.32 -5.03 7.61
N ALA A 99 7.44 -4.51 7.11
CA ALA A 99 8.80 -4.94 7.48
C ALA A 99 9.32 -4.27 8.78
N HIS A 100 8.44 -4.08 9.77
CA HIS A 100 8.82 -3.66 11.12
C HIS A 100 8.37 -4.71 12.13
N ASN A 101 9.37 -5.35 12.76
CA ASN A 101 9.36 -6.40 13.78
C ASN A 101 9.40 -7.84 13.25
N ASP A 102 10.60 -8.29 12.87
CA ASP A 102 11.25 -9.43 13.54
C ASP A 102 12.79 -9.32 13.41
#